data_AF-A0A382VYG3-F1
#
_entry.id   AF-A0A382VYG3-F1
#
_cell.length_a   1.000
_cell.length_b   1.000
_cell.length_c   1.000
_cell.angle_alpha   90.00
_cell.angle_beta   90.00
_cell.angle_gamma   90.00
#
_symmetry.space_group_name_H-M   'P 1'
#
loop_
_entity.id
_entity.type
_entity.pdbx_description
1 polymer ?
#
loop_
_entity_poly.entity_id
_entity_poly.type
_entity_poly.pdbx_seq_one_letter_code
_entity_poly.pdbx_strand_id
1 'polypeptide(L)'
;VGRLLAAAIEQNHDENGIIFPVSIAPYQVWLTALNVEKEEVAEISNQLYETLTQNGVDVLYDDRAESAGVKFKDADLIGLPIRVVVSTRNIKQGVVEIELRSRNDVEPAP
;
A
#
# COMPACT_ATOMS: atom_id res chain seq x y z
N VAL A 1 -17.51 -14.73 17.28
CA VAL A 1 -16.52 -13.61 17.28
C VAL A 1 -16.12 -13.17 15.87
N GLY A 2 -16.03 -14.05 14.86
CA GLY A 2 -15.69 -13.64 13.47
C GLY A 2 -16.78 -13.02 12.59
N ARG A 3 -18.06 -12.98 13.02
CA ARG A 3 -19.19 -12.55 12.16
C ARG A 3 -19.15 -11.06 11.81
N LEU A 4 -18.63 -10.21 12.70
CA LEU A 4 -18.55 -8.77 12.43
C LEU A 4 -17.53 -8.47 11.33
N LEU A 5 -16.34 -9.08 11.40
CA LEU A 5 -15.32 -8.94 10.36
C LEU A 5 -15.83 -9.51 9.02
N ALA A 6 -16.46 -10.68 9.04
CA ALA A 6 -17.03 -11.28 7.84
C ALA A 6 -18.09 -10.37 7.20
N ALA A 7 -19.02 -9.83 8.00
CA ALA A 7 -20.02 -8.88 7.51
C ALA A 7 -19.40 -7.57 7.00
N ALA A 8 -18.35 -7.06 7.66
CA ALA A 8 -17.65 -5.87 7.18
C ALA A 8 -17.00 -6.10 5.82
N ILE A 9 -16.36 -7.25 5.61
CA ILE A 9 -15.76 -7.63 4.31
C ILE A 9 -16.85 -7.84 3.26
N GLU A 10 -17.91 -8.58 3.58
CA GLU A 10 -19.03 -8.82 2.65
C GLU A 10 -19.68 -7.51 2.18
N GLN A 11 -19.73 -6.49 3.04
CA GLN A 11 -20.25 -5.18 2.67
C GLN A 11 -19.23 -4.25 2.00
N ASN A 12 -17.93 -4.53 2.10
CA ASN A 12 -16.85 -3.68 1.58
C ASN A 12 -15.84 -4.52 0.80
N HIS A 13 -16.16 -4.83 -0.45
CA HIS A 13 -15.30 -5.53 -1.39
C HIS A 13 -15.63 -5.12 -2.82
N ASP A 14 -14.75 -5.47 -3.75
CA ASP A 14 -15.01 -5.45 -5.18
C ASP A 14 -14.48 -6.75 -5.84
N GLU A 15 -14.46 -6.80 -7.16
CA GLU A 15 -13.97 -7.94 -7.94
C GLU A 15 -12.49 -8.27 -7.67
N ASN A 16 -11.70 -7.31 -7.16
CA ASN A 16 -10.27 -7.48 -6.92
C ASN A 16 -9.96 -7.91 -5.49
N GLY A 17 -10.88 -7.71 -4.53
CA GLY A 17 -10.70 -8.19 -3.16
C GLY A 17 -11.38 -7.32 -2.12
N ILE A 18 -10.83 -7.35 -0.90
CA ILE A 18 -11.36 -6.66 0.26
C ILE A 18 -11.18 -5.14 0.09
N ILE A 19 -12.06 -4.34 0.69
CA ILE A 19 -11.84 -2.91 0.91
C ILE A 19 -11.97 -2.68 2.42
N PHE A 20 -10.84 -2.67 3.13
CA PHE A 20 -10.89 -2.51 4.59
C PHE A 20 -11.32 -1.10 5.00
N PRO A 21 -12.29 -0.96 5.92
CA PRO A 21 -12.46 0.29 6.66
C PRO A 21 -11.21 0.58 7.48
N VAL A 22 -10.76 1.84 7.48
CA VAL A 22 -9.52 2.28 8.17
C VAL A 22 -9.48 1.87 9.64
N SER A 23 -10.63 1.87 10.32
CA SER A 23 -10.73 1.56 11.75
C SER A 23 -10.49 0.10 12.12
N ILE A 24 -10.56 -0.82 11.15
CA ILE A 24 -10.41 -2.27 11.39
C ILE A 24 -9.36 -2.92 10.48
N ALA A 25 -8.67 -2.13 9.65
CA ALA A 25 -7.61 -2.61 8.80
C ALA A 25 -6.43 -3.12 9.65
N PRO A 26 -5.78 -4.23 9.27
CA PRO A 26 -4.63 -4.75 10.02
C PRO A 26 -3.40 -3.84 9.92
N TYR A 27 -3.30 -3.09 8.82
CA TYR A 27 -2.35 -2.01 8.58
C TYR A 27 -3.08 -0.89 7.83
N GLN A 28 -2.61 0.34 7.95
CA GLN A 28 -3.21 1.49 7.28
C GLN A 28 -2.66 1.67 5.87
N VAL A 29 -1.36 1.41 5.70
CA VAL A 29 -0.62 1.65 4.46
C VAL A 29 0.03 0.35 3.94
N TRP A 30 -0.17 0.06 2.66
CA TRP A 30 0.64 -0.88 1.87
C TRP A 30 1.73 -0.08 1.15
N LEU A 31 2.97 -0.15 1.63
CA LEU A 31 4.10 0.49 0.97
C LEU A 31 4.73 -0.46 -0.05
N THR A 32 4.57 -0.15 -1.33
CA THR A 32 5.08 -0.94 -2.44
C THR A 32 6.37 -0.32 -2.97
N ALA A 33 7.49 -1.03 -2.83
CA ALA A 33 8.74 -0.70 -3.51
C ALA A 33 8.84 -1.45 -4.84
N LEU A 34 8.93 -0.72 -5.95
CA LEU A 34 9.10 -1.29 -7.29
C LEU A 34 10.55 -1.20 -7.73
N ASN A 35 11.10 -2.30 -8.26
CA ASN A 35 12.50 -2.41 -8.64
C ASN A 35 13.45 -2.27 -7.44
N VAL A 36 13.19 -3.05 -6.38
CA VAL A 36 13.96 -3.06 -5.12
C VAL A 36 15.45 -3.38 -5.31
N GLU A 37 15.83 -3.98 -6.44
CA GLU A 37 17.23 -4.18 -6.83
C GLU A 37 18.00 -2.87 -7.06
N LYS A 38 17.29 -1.74 -7.18
CA LYS A 38 17.89 -0.42 -7.29
C LYS A 38 18.03 0.21 -5.91
N GLU A 39 19.26 0.56 -5.57
CA GLU A 39 19.64 1.14 -4.28
C GLU A 39 18.80 2.37 -3.90
N GLU A 40 18.58 3.29 -4.85
CA GLU A 40 17.78 4.50 -4.65
C GLU A 40 16.32 4.20 -4.23
N VAL A 41 15.72 3.14 -4.80
CA VAL A 41 14.35 2.73 -4.42
C VAL A 41 14.36 2.17 -3.00
N ALA A 42 15.29 1.25 -2.71
CA ALA A 42 15.39 0.63 -1.39
C ALA A 42 15.62 1.68 -0.30
N GLU A 43 16.52 2.63 -0.53
CA GLU A 43 16.83 3.70 0.41
C GLU A 43 15.60 4.57 0.70
N ILE A 44 14.94 5.09 -0.35
CA ILE A 44 13.78 5.97 -0.20
C ILE A 44 12.58 5.23 0.42
N SER A 45 12.34 3.99 0.02
CA SER A 45 11.28 3.18 0.62
C SER A 45 11.53 2.90 2.10
N ASN A 46 12.77 2.62 2.50
CA ASN A 46 13.12 2.43 3.92
C ASN A 46 12.96 3.72 4.72
N GLN A 47 13.42 4.86 4.20
CA GLN A 47 13.25 6.17 4.84
C GLN A 47 11.77 6.53 5.02
N LEU A 48 10.94 6.25 4.01
CA LEU A 48 9.51 6.49 4.09
C LEU A 48 8.83 5.55 5.10
N TYR A 49 9.20 4.27 5.11
CA TYR A 49 8.73 3.31 6.11
C TYR A 49 9.03 3.76 7.54
N GLU A 50 10.28 4.15 7.81
CA GLU A 50 10.70 4.64 9.12
C GLU A 50 9.95 5.92 9.49
N THR A 51 9.81 6.86 8.55
CA THR A 51 9.10 8.12 8.80
C THR A 51 7.64 7.87 9.17
N LEU A 52 6.93 7.04 8.40
CA LEU A 52 5.53 6.72 8.66
C LEU A 52 5.34 6.00 10.00
N THR A 53 6.17 4.99 10.28
CA THR A 53 6.08 4.21 11.52
C THR A 53 6.44 5.05 12.75
N GLN A 54 7.42 5.95 12.68
CA GLN A 54 7.74 6.91 13.74
C GLN A 54 6.59 7.90 14.02
N ASN A 55 5.76 8.17 13.03
CA ASN A 55 4.53 8.97 13.17
C ASN A 55 3.32 8.13 13.62
N GLY A 56 3.51 6.86 13.98
CA GLY A 56 2.46 5.98 14.49
C GLY A 56 1.53 5.41 13.43
N VAL A 57 1.94 5.41 12.16
CA VAL A 57 1.20 4.76 11.07
C VAL A 57 1.59 3.29 10.98
N ASP A 58 0.58 2.42 10.94
CA ASP A 58 0.80 0.99 10.71
C ASP A 58 1.05 0.73 9.22
N VAL A 59 2.29 0.36 8.88
CA VAL A 59 2.73 0.15 7.49
C VAL A 59 3.08 -1.32 7.26
N LEU A 60 2.47 -1.91 6.24
CA LEU A 60 2.92 -3.15 5.64
C LEU A 60 3.86 -2.82 4.48
N TYR A 61 5.13 -3.19 4.64
CA TYR A 61 6.16 -2.91 3.64
C TYR A 61 6.35 -4.11 2.71
N ASP A 62 6.11 -3.91 1.41
CA ASP A 62 6.31 -4.91 0.35
C ASP A 62 7.60 -4.60 -0.43
N ASP A 63 8.71 -5.08 0.09
CA ASP A 63 10.06 -5.03 -0.47
C ASP A 63 10.43 -6.30 -1.27
N ARG A 64 9.46 -7.18 -1.56
CA ARG A 64 9.71 -8.45 -2.25
C ARG A 64 10.30 -8.23 -3.65
N ALA A 65 11.15 -9.13 -4.11
CA ALA A 65 11.70 -9.12 -5.48
C ALA A 65 10.70 -9.67 -6.51
N GLU A 66 9.49 -9.09 -6.55
CA GLU A 66 8.37 -9.50 -7.40
C GLU A 66 8.00 -8.41 -8.40
N SER A 67 7.33 -8.81 -9.49
CA SER A 67 6.84 -7.87 -10.50
C SER A 67 5.77 -6.92 -9.94
N ALA A 68 5.67 -5.71 -10.50
CA ALA A 68 4.66 -4.73 -10.09
C ALA A 68 3.23 -5.29 -10.15
N GLY A 69 2.90 -6.06 -11.19
CA GLY A 69 1.58 -6.67 -11.34
C GLY A 69 1.25 -7.68 -10.24
N VAL A 70 2.23 -8.44 -9.75
CA VAL A 70 2.04 -9.36 -8.61
C VAL A 70 1.79 -8.57 -7.33
N LYS A 71 2.63 -7.57 -7.05
CA LYS A 71 2.48 -6.74 -5.84
C LYS A 71 1.16 -5.99 -5.79
N PHE A 72 0.75 -5.40 -6.92
CA PHE A 72 -0.52 -4.67 -6.99
C PHE A 72 -1.72 -5.60 -6.82
N LYS A 73 -1.69 -6.78 -7.44
CA LYS A 73 -2.77 -7.75 -7.26
C LYS A 73 -2.88 -8.25 -5.83
N ASP A 74 -1.74 -8.50 -5.16
CA ASP A 74 -1.73 -8.88 -3.74
C ASP A 74 -2.28 -7.74 -2.87
N ALA A 75 -1.85 -6.51 -3.13
CA ALA A 75 -2.31 -5.33 -2.41
C ALA A 75 -3.83 -5.09 -2.58
N ASP A 76 -4.35 -5.27 -3.79
CA ASP A 76 -5.79 -5.13 -4.09
C ASP A 76 -6.61 -6.25 -3.43
N LEU A 77 -6.06 -7.47 -3.43
CA LEU A 77 -6.68 -8.64 -2.81
C LEU A 77 -6.80 -8.48 -1.29
N ILE A 78 -5.71 -8.08 -0.64
CA ILE A 78 -5.68 -7.83 0.81
C ILE A 78 -6.48 -6.57 1.16
N GLY A 79 -6.43 -5.54 0.33
CA GLY A 79 -7.38 -4.44 0.42
C GLY A 79 -7.09 -3.41 1.50
N LEU A 80 -5.80 -3.16 1.81
CA LEU A 80 -5.44 -2.13 2.79
C LEU A 80 -5.91 -0.74 2.32
N PRO A 81 -6.26 0.17 3.24
CA PRO A 81 -6.92 1.43 2.88
C PRO A 81 -6.12 2.30 1.91
N ILE A 82 -4.81 2.38 2.11
CA ILE A 82 -3.90 3.23 1.35
C ILE A 82 -2.79 2.37 0.76
N ARG A 83 -2.50 2.54 -0.53
CA ARG A 83 -1.28 2.02 -1.17
C ARG A 83 -0.37 3.17 -1.50
N VAL A 84 0.91 3.05 -1.18
CA VAL A 84 1.95 4.02 -1.54
C VAL A 84 2.96 3.32 -2.45
N VAL A 85 3.27 3.89 -3.60
CA VAL A 85 4.17 3.30 -4.59
C VAL A 85 5.43 4.14 -4.76
N VAL A 86 6.55 3.52 -4.42
CA VAL A 86 7.89 4.05 -4.65
C VAL A 86 8.47 3.34 -5.87
N SER A 87 8.89 4.12 -6.86
CA SER A 87 9.51 3.61 -8.08
C SER A 87 10.58 4.59 -8.57
N THR A 88 11.51 4.12 -9.40
CA THR A 88 12.53 4.99 -10.01
C THR A 88 11.91 6.15 -10.80
N ARG A 89 10.71 5.98 -11.35
CA ARG A 89 10.01 7.05 -12.07
C ARG A 89 9.55 8.13 -11.10
N ASN A 90 8.92 7.74 -10.01
CA ASN A 90 8.31 8.65 -9.05
C ASN A 90 9.41 9.43 -8.31
N ILE A 91 10.50 8.75 -7.94
CA ILE A 91 11.69 9.36 -7.31
C ILE A 91 12.30 10.46 -8.19
N LYS A 92 12.45 10.22 -9.50
CA LYS A 92 12.97 11.25 -10.44
C LYS A 92 12.10 12.50 -10.53
N GLN A 93 10.82 12.38 -10.17
CA GLN A 93 9.86 13.47 -10.13
C GLN A 93 9.76 14.09 -8.72
N GLY A 94 10.48 13.55 -7.73
CA GLY A 94 10.41 13.98 -6.34
C GLY A 94 9.06 13.72 -5.70
N VAL A 95 8.38 12.63 -6.09
CA VAL A 95 7.06 12.25 -5.57
C VAL A 95 6.99 10.74 -5.31
N VAL A 96 5.96 10.33 -4.57
CA VAL A 96 5.42 8.98 -4.51
C VAL A 96 3.99 8.97 -5.05
N GLU A 97 3.49 7.84 -5.50
CA GLU A 97 2.08 7.71 -5.88
C GLU A 97 1.30 7.16 -4.68
N ILE A 98 0.18 7.80 -4.33
CA ILE A 98 -0.73 7.38 -3.28
C ILE A 98 -2.04 6.96 -3.93
N GLU A 99 -2.56 5.81 -3.53
CA GLU A 99 -3.82 5.28 -4.01
C GLU A 99 -4.75 4.89 -2.87
N LEU A 100 -6.03 5.27 -3.00
CA LEU A 100 -7.08 4.86 -2.07
C LEU A 100 -7.82 3.63 -2.59
N ARG A 101 -7.76 2.52 -1.84
CA ARG A 101 -8.36 1.23 -2.23
C ARG A 101 -9.86 1.31 -2.54
N SER A 102 -10.58 2.24 -1.92
CA SER A 102 -12.03 2.41 -2.12
C SER A 102 -12.42 3.14 -3.42
N ARG A 103 -11.48 3.86 -4.04
CA ARG A 103 -11.77 4.74 -5.20
C ARG A 103 -10.87 4.46 -6.40
N ASN A 104 -9.77 3.73 -6.22
CA ASN A 104 -8.73 3.51 -7.22
C ASN A 104 -8.23 4.83 -7.83
N ASP A 105 -8.21 5.87 -7.00
CA ASP A 105 -7.74 7.20 -7.36
C ASP A 105 -6.26 7.29 -7.00
N VAL A 106 -5.43 7.64 -7.98
CA VAL A 106 -3.97 7.68 -7.86
C VAL A 106 -3.52 9.13 -7.94
N GLU A 107 -2.97 9.62 -6.83
CA GLU A 107 -2.50 10.99 -6.70
C GLU A 107 -0.99 11.02 -6.41
N PRO A 108 -0.21 11.86 -7.10
CA PRO A 108 1.19 12.08 -6.74
C PRO A 108 1.28 12.93 -5.47
N ALA A 109 2.11 12.50 -4.51
CA ALA A 109 2.42 13.23 -3.28
C ALA A 109 3.94 13.44 -3.16
N PRO A 110 4.40 14.61 -2.69
CA PRO A 110 5.83 14.87 -2.48
C PRO A 110 6.43 14.02 -1.36
#